data_AF-A0A538CI54-F1
#
_entry.id   AF-A0A538CI54-F1
#
_cell.length_a   1.000
_cell.length_b   1.000
_cell.length_c   1.000
_cell.angle_alpha   90.00
_cell.angle_beta   90.00
_cell.angle_gamma   90.00
#
_symmetry.space_group_name_H-M   'P 1'
#
loop_
_entity.id
_entity.type
_entity.pdbx_description
1 polymer ?
#
loop_
_entity_poly.entity_id
_entity_poly.type
_entity_poly.pdbx_seq_one_letter_code
_entity_poly.pdbx_strand_id
1 'polypeptide(L)' 'VVMQGAEIGAGCVLTDCIVAAGARIGDGTVVSGGAVLGEGVTVGADNVLTAGMRVFPNTEIPDGAIKF' A
#
# COMPACT_ATOMS: atom_id res chain seq x y z
N VAL A 1 0.13 11.01 1.62
CA VAL A 1 1.32 11.43 0.84
C VAL A 1 1.76 10.27 -0.02
N VAL A 2 2.01 10.51 -1.31
CA VAL A 2 2.57 9.51 -2.23
C VAL A 2 3.89 10.06 -2.75
N MET A 3 4.97 9.33 -2.53
CA MET A 3 6.32 9.74 -2.94
C MET A 3 6.61 9.36 -4.39
N GLN A 4 7.65 9.95 -4.96
CA GLN A 4 8.06 9.74 -6.34
C GLN A 4 8.37 8.26 -6.62
N GLY A 5 7.98 7.78 -7.80
CA GLY A 5 8.24 6.42 -8.25
C GLY A 5 7.31 5.37 -7.63
N ALA A 6 6.31 5.77 -6.84
CA ALA A 6 5.25 4.85 -6.44
C ALA A 6 4.34 4.53 -7.65
N GLU A 7 3.99 3.25 -7.79
CA GLU A 7 3.07 2.74 -8.81
C GLU A 7 1.77 2.30 -8.14
N ILE A 8 0.65 2.83 -8.62
CA ILE A 8 -0.67 2.62 -8.04
C ILE A 8 -1.57 1.96 -9.07
N GLY A 9 -2.05 0.76 -8.76
CA GLY A 9 -2.96 -0.02 -9.58
C GLY A 9 -4.33 0.64 -9.75
N ALA A 10 -5.10 0.13 -10.71
CA ALA A 10 -6.44 0.61 -11.00
C ALA A 10 -7.39 0.39 -9.81
N GLY A 11 -8.29 1.34 -9.56
CA GLY A 11 -9.31 1.21 -8.52
C GLY A 11 -8.79 1.27 -7.08
N CYS A 12 -7.51 1.59 -6.87
CA CYS A 12 -6.99 1.77 -5.52
C CYS A 12 -7.61 2.98 -4.82
N VAL A 13 -7.81 2.88 -3.50
CA VAL A 13 -8.27 3.99 -2.66
C VAL A 13 -7.22 4.29 -1.61
N LEU A 14 -6.60 5.46 -1.71
CA LEU A 14 -5.54 5.91 -0.79
C LEU A 14 -6.03 7.15 -0.02
N THR A 15 -6.26 6.99 1.29
CA THR A 15 -6.82 8.05 2.13
C THR A 15 -6.10 8.08 3.46
N ASP A 16 -5.53 9.21 3.87
CA ASP A 16 -4.81 9.29 5.15
C ASP A 16 -3.72 8.22 5.29
N CYS A 17 -2.79 8.17 4.34
CA CYS A 17 -1.69 7.21 4.34
C CYS A 17 -0.38 7.82 3.84
N ILE A 18 0.72 7.11 4.05
CA ILE A 18 2.04 7.43 3.51
C ILE A 18 2.48 6.26 2.63
N VAL A 19 2.77 6.55 1.36
CA VAL A 19 3.35 5.60 0.41
C VAL A 19 4.75 6.10 0.04
N ALA A 20 5.78 5.39 0.49
CA ALA A 20 7.16 5.74 0.26
C ALA A 20 7.60 5.49 -1.20
N ALA A 21 8.80 5.98 -1.55
CA ALA A 21 9.32 5.91 -2.90
C ALA A 21 9.44 4.46 -3.40
N GLY A 22 9.15 4.25 -4.68
CA GLY A 22 9.27 2.94 -5.32
C GLY A 22 8.27 1.88 -4.85
N ALA A 23 7.28 2.22 -4.02
CA ALA A 23 6.25 1.29 -3.60
C ALA A 23 5.30 0.94 -4.76
N ARG A 24 4.90 -0.32 -4.87
CA ARG A 24 3.96 -0.83 -5.86
C ARG A 24 2.70 -1.33 -5.18
N ILE A 25 1.54 -0.88 -5.61
CA ILE A 25 0.24 -1.24 -5.03
C ILE A 25 -0.64 -1.85 -6.13
N GLY A 26 -1.06 -3.10 -5.93
CA GLY A 26 -1.90 -3.84 -6.86
C GLY A 26 -3.36 -3.37 -6.87
N ASP A 27 -4.05 -3.68 -7.97
CA ASP A 27 -5.40 -3.22 -8.26
C ASP A 27 -6.39 -3.47 -7.12
N GLY A 28 -7.36 -2.54 -6.95
CA GLY A 28 -8.42 -2.66 -5.95
C GLY A 28 -7.96 -2.54 -4.50
N THR A 29 -6.68 -2.28 -4.23
CA THR A 29 -6.16 -2.17 -2.87
C THR A 29 -6.59 -0.87 -2.19
N VAL A 30 -6.99 -0.97 -0.93
CA VAL A 30 -7.32 0.15 -0.07
C VAL A 30 -6.20 0.38 0.93
N VAL A 31 -5.69 1.60 1.00
CA VAL A 31 -4.68 2.01 2.00
C VAL A 31 -5.22 3.21 2.76
N SER A 32 -5.47 3.03 4.06
CA SER A 32 -6.15 4.03 4.86
C SER A 32 -5.72 4.10 6.33
N GLY A 33 -6.35 5.01 7.10
CA GLY A 33 -6.29 5.01 8.56
C GLY A 33 -4.89 5.20 9.15
N GLY A 34 -4.08 6.06 8.55
CA GLY A 34 -2.71 6.34 8.97
C GLY A 34 -1.68 5.29 8.53
N ALA A 35 -2.02 4.37 7.62
CA ALA A 35 -1.09 3.34 7.17
C ALA A 35 0.16 3.92 6.49
N VAL A 36 1.31 3.27 6.71
CA VAL A 36 2.61 3.66 6.16
C VAL A 36 3.23 2.48 5.40
N LEU A 37 3.47 2.68 4.11
CA LEU A 37 4.18 1.72 3.26
C LEU A 37 5.62 2.19 3.08
N GLY A 38 6.57 1.36 3.51
CA GLY A 38 8.00 1.61 3.38
C GLY A 38 8.49 1.60 1.92
N GLU A 39 9.73 2.05 1.74
CA GLU A 39 10.37 2.13 0.42
C GLU A 39 10.40 0.76 -0.27
N GLY A 40 10.09 0.71 -1.57
CA GLY A 40 10.16 -0.51 -2.37
C GLY A 40 9.17 -1.62 -1.99
N VAL A 41 8.22 -1.35 -1.08
CA VAL A 41 7.16 -2.31 -0.73
C VAL A 41 6.35 -2.69 -1.97
N THR A 42 6.01 -3.97 -2.10
CA THR A 42 5.07 -4.45 -3.13
C THR A 42 3.84 -5.04 -2.44
N VAL A 43 2.68 -4.45 -2.69
CA VAL A 43 1.38 -4.93 -2.22
C VAL A 43 0.63 -5.48 -3.41
N GLY A 44 0.18 -6.73 -3.33
CA GLY A 44 -0.67 -7.37 -4.33
C GLY A 44 -2.08 -6.78 -4.39
N ALA A 45 -2.89 -7.27 -5.31
CA ALA A 45 -4.25 -6.81 -5.53
C ALA A 45 -5.20 -7.13 -4.35
N ASP A 46 -6.32 -6.42 -4.29
CA ASP A 46 -7.45 -6.70 -3.39
C ASP A 46 -7.12 -6.75 -1.89
N ASN A 47 -6.11 -5.98 -1.47
CA ASN A 47 -5.72 -5.82 -0.07
C ASN A 47 -6.41 -4.63 0.61
N VAL A 48 -6.50 -4.67 1.94
CA VAL A 48 -6.96 -3.55 2.79
C VAL A 48 -5.94 -3.34 3.90
N LEU A 49 -5.24 -2.20 3.84
CA LEU A 49 -4.22 -1.80 4.80
C LEU A 49 -4.75 -0.60 5.58
N THR A 50 -5.05 -0.79 6.86
CA THR A 50 -5.67 0.26 7.69
C THR A 50 -5.08 0.29 9.12
N ALA A 51 -5.72 1.06 10.01
CA ALA A 51 -5.47 1.08 11.45
C ALA A 51 -3.99 1.33 11.82
N GLY A 52 -3.33 2.26 11.12
CA GLY A 52 -1.95 2.66 11.40
C GLY A 52 -0.91 1.58 11.06
N MET A 53 -1.26 0.61 10.21
CA MET A 53 -0.35 -0.45 9.77
C MET A 53 0.95 0.12 9.21
N ARG A 54 2.09 -0.48 9.59
CA ARG A 54 3.42 -0.13 9.07
C ARG A 54 4.02 -1.32 8.35
N VAL A 55 4.23 -1.16 7.04
CA VAL A 55 4.88 -2.17 6.21
C VAL A 55 6.34 -1.81 6.05
N PHE A 56 7.23 -2.73 6.44
CA PHE A 56 8.68 -2.49 6.38
C PHE A 56 9.15 -2.40 4.92
N PRO A 57 10.20 -1.62 4.64
CA PRO A 57 10.77 -1.52 3.29
C PRO A 57 11.08 -2.89 2.68
N ASN A 58 10.91 -3.01 1.35
CA ASN A 58 11.14 -4.23 0.57
C ASN A 58 10.29 -5.44 1.00
N THR A 59 9.16 -5.22 1.69
CA THR A 59 8.22 -6.29 2.02
C THR A 59 7.29 -6.57 0.83
N GLU A 60 7.03 -7.84 0.57
CA GLU A 60 6.02 -8.30 -0.38
C GLU A 60 4.78 -8.81 0.35
N ILE A 61 3.61 -8.29 -0.02
CA ILE A 61 2.30 -8.73 0.47
C ILE A 61 1.57 -9.34 -0.73
N PRO A 62 1.22 -10.64 -0.72
CA PRO A 62 0.47 -11.27 -1.80
C PRO A 62 -0.96 -10.70 -1.97
N ASP A 63 -1.59 -11.06 -3.08
CA ASP A 63 -2.99 -10.68 -3.37
C ASP A 63 -3.94 -11.15 -2.25
N GLY A 64 -4.79 -10.25 -1.77
CA GLY A 64 -5.81 -10.53 -0.77
C GLY A 64 -5.30 -11.02 0.60
N ALA A 65 -4.01 -10.86 0.89
CA ALA A 65 -3.40 -11.30 2.15
C ALA A 65 -3.90 -10.53 3.38
N ILE A 66 -4.37 -9.29 3.21
CA ILE A 66 -4.86 -8.41 4.28
C ILE A 66 -6.22 -7.84 3.89
N LYS A 67 -7.23 -7.94 4.76
CA LYS A 67 -8.65 -7.62 4.46
C LYS A 67 -9.37 -6.85 5.58
N PHE A 68 -8.63 -6.23 6.50
CA PHE A 68 -9.18 -5.65 7.74
C PHE A 68 -9.27 -4.13 7.65
#